data_AF-A0A529MS48-F1
#
_entry.id   AF-A0A529MS48-F1
#
_cell.length_a   1.000
_cell.length_b   1.000
_cell.length_c   1.000
_cell.angle_alpha   90.00
_cell.angle_beta   90.00
_cell.angle_gamma   90.00
#
_symmetry.space_group_name_H-M   'P 1'
#
loop_
_entity.id
_entity.type
_entity.pdbx_description
1 polymer ?
#
loop_
_entity_poly.entity_id
_entity_poly.type
_entity_poly.pdbx_seq_one_letter_code
_entity_poly.pdbx_strand_id
1 'polypeptide(L)'
;VVRTSVYDRTQHIVTIALDDRGQYVPAQEPEPNPELLTAFDDSPPVVVRGNLPNIYDGIYRAAYSYGMSKKLTQQLVKLLASDVDFQSRLGPSDRIDVLFSQPDGDDQASDESELLYVSATFGGQMRNFY
;
A
#
# COMPACT_ATOMS: atom_id res chain seq x y z
N VAL A 1 3.13 9.09 20.51
CA VAL A 1 1.72 9.06 20.96
C VAL A 1 1.11 7.73 20.57
N VAL A 2 0.64 6.95 21.54
CA VAL A 2 -0.07 5.69 21.28
C VAL A 2 -1.56 6.01 21.22
N ARG A 3 -2.23 5.53 20.17
CA ARG A 3 -3.68 5.67 19.96
C ARG A 3 -4.26 4.29 19.72
N THR A 4 -5.45 4.06 20.25
CA THR A 4 -6.20 2.82 20.08
C THR A 4 -7.61 3.16 19.66
N SER A 5 -8.04 2.61 18.52
CA SER A 5 -9.39 2.78 17.98
C SER A 5 -10.13 1.45 18.01
N VAL A 6 -11.40 1.48 18.40
CA VAL A 6 -12.29 0.31 18.41
C VAL A 6 -13.34 0.49 17.32
N TYR A 7 -13.54 -0.57 16.54
CA TYR A 7 -14.50 -0.61 15.43
C TYR A 7 -15.43 -1.81 15.56
N ASP A 8 -16.70 -1.65 15.15
CA ASP A 8 -17.59 -2.75 14.79
C ASP A 8 -17.64 -2.82 13.25
N ARG A 9 -16.92 -3.79 12.69
CA ARG A 9 -16.59 -3.86 11.25
C ARG A 9 -15.98 -2.54 10.77
N THR A 10 -16.70 -1.78 9.95
CA THR A 10 -16.28 -0.50 9.38
C THR A 10 -16.78 0.70 10.19
N GLN A 11 -17.61 0.47 11.21
CA GLN A 11 -18.15 1.54 12.03
C GLN A 11 -17.20 1.85 13.19
N HIS A 12 -16.71 3.09 13.25
CA HIS A 12 -15.94 3.58 14.40
C HIS A 12 -16.83 3.72 15.63
N ILE A 13 -16.33 3.20 16.76
CA ILE A 13 -17.01 3.32 18.05
C ILE A 13 -16.32 4.38 18.90
N VAL A 14 -15.00 4.28 19.06
CA VAL A 14 -14.23 5.19 19.92
C VAL A 14 -12.73 5.14 19.61
N THR A 15 -12.06 6.30 19.72
CA THR A 15 -10.59 6.40 19.78
C THR A 15 -10.17 6.90 21.14
N ILE A 16 -9.16 6.24 21.73
CA ILE A 16 -8.54 6.66 22.98
C ILE A 16 -7.04 6.87 22.73
N ALA A 17 -6.48 7.95 23.26
CA ALA A 17 -5.05 8.23 23.24
C ALA A 17 -4.46 8.19 24.66
N LEU A 18 -3.17 7.85 24.77
CA LEU A 18 -2.40 8.04 25.99
C LEU A 18 -1.66 9.38 25.92
N ASP A 19 -1.91 10.26 26.89
CA ASP A 19 -1.19 11.53 27.01
C ASP A 19 0.18 11.36 27.70
N ASP A 20 0.99 12.42 27.70
CA ASP A 20 2.34 12.41 28.29
C ASP A 20 2.34 12.26 29.82
N ARG A 21 1.16 12.29 30.45
CA ARG A 21 0.95 12.06 31.89
C ARG A 21 0.45 10.64 32.17
N GLY A 22 0.35 9.78 31.15
CA GLY A 22 -0.12 8.41 31.28
C GLY A 22 -1.64 8.30 31.48
N GLN A 23 -2.40 9.34 31.14
CA GLN A 23 -3.86 9.35 31.23
C GLN A 23 -4.49 9.01 29.87
N TYR A 24 -5.56 8.21 29.90
CA TYR A 24 -6.36 7.92 28.72
C TYR A 24 -7.32 9.07 28.44
N VAL A 25 -7.21 9.67 27.25
CA VAL A 25 -8.05 10.79 26.82
C VAL A 25 -8.82 10.43 25.54
N PRO A 26 -10.09 10.87 25.41
CA PRO A 26 -10.82 10.74 24.15
C PRO A 26 -10.06 11.43 23.03
N ALA A 27 -9.95 10.75 21.89
CA ALA A 27 -9.29 11.29 20.70
C ALA A 27 -10.27 11.27 19.52
N GLN A 28 -9.95 12.08 18.51
CA GLN A 28 -10.71 12.10 17.27
C GLN A 28 -10.58 10.75 16.55
N GLU A 29 -11.62 10.40 15.80
CA GLU A 29 -11.57 9.30 14.85
C GLU A 29 -10.36 9.52 13.90
N PRO A 30 -9.51 8.50 13.68
CA PRO A 30 -8.45 8.61 12.68
C PRO A 30 -9.04 8.64 11.26
N GLU A 31 -8.30 9.23 10.33
CA GLU A 31 -8.71 9.24 8.92
C GLU A 31 -9.07 7.83 8.42
N PRO A 32 -10.17 7.66 7.66
CA PRO A 32 -10.61 6.37 7.18
C PRO A 32 -9.49 5.65 6.41
N ASN A 33 -9.07 4.47 6.88
CA ASN A 33 -8.08 3.66 6.19
C ASN A 33 -8.79 2.67 5.23
N PRO A 34 -8.54 2.72 3.91
CA PRO A 34 -9.12 1.76 2.95
C PRO A 34 -8.71 0.30 3.22
N GLU A 35 -7.61 0.05 3.93
CA GLU A 35 -7.25 -1.30 4.39
C GLU A 35 -8.21 -1.83 5.46
N LEU A 36 -8.75 -0.98 6.33
CA LEU A 36 -9.77 -1.40 7.32
C LEU A 36 -11.09 -1.76 6.62
N LEU A 37 -11.44 -1.06 5.54
CA LEU A 37 -12.63 -1.35 4.75
C LEU A 37 -12.54 -2.71 4.06
N THR A 38 -11.35 -3.09 3.58
CA THR A 38 -11.12 -4.37 2.90
C THR A 38 -10.82 -5.52 3.85
N ALA A 39 -10.28 -5.26 5.05
CA ALA A 39 -9.99 -6.29 6.06
C ALA A 39 -11.23 -7.01 6.59
N PHE A 40 -12.39 -6.34 6.56
CA PHE A 40 -13.68 -6.90 6.96
C PHE A 40 -14.59 -7.25 5.78
N ASP A 41 -14.08 -7.15 4.55
CA ASP A 41 -14.79 -7.60 3.36
C ASP A 41 -14.62 -9.13 3.22
N ASP A 42 -15.65 -9.87 3.63
CA ASP A 42 -15.74 -11.34 3.47
C ASP A 42 -15.96 -11.76 2.01
N SER A 43 -16.02 -10.81 1.08
CA SER A 43 -16.03 -11.12 -0.35
C SER A 43 -14.76 -11.91 -0.69
N PRO A 44 -14.87 -13.11 -1.29
CA PRO A 44 -13.70 -13.83 -1.74
C PRO A 44 -12.89 -12.88 -2.63
N PRO A 45 -11.57 -12.77 -2.43
CA PRO A 45 -10.74 -11.89 -3.25
C PRO A 45 -11.08 -12.20 -4.70
N VAL A 46 -11.26 -11.15 -5.51
CA VAL A 46 -11.58 -11.33 -6.93
C VAL A 46 -10.46 -12.15 -7.54
N VAL A 47 -10.67 -13.46 -7.59
CA VAL A 47 -9.76 -14.38 -8.27
C VAL A 47 -9.89 -13.94 -9.72
N VAL A 48 -8.87 -13.25 -10.21
CA VAL A 48 -8.76 -12.88 -11.61
C VAL A 48 -8.81 -14.21 -12.37
N ARG A 49 -10.01 -14.61 -12.81
CA ARG A 49 -10.24 -15.76 -13.68
C ARG A 49 -9.78 -15.34 -15.06
N GLY A 50 -8.47 -15.37 -15.24
CA GLY A 50 -7.73 -14.98 -16.43
C GLY A 50 -6.25 -15.18 -16.15
N ASN A 51 -5.45 -15.40 -17.20
CA ASN A 51 -4.00 -15.38 -17.02
C ASN A 51 -3.61 -14.05 -16.37
N LEU A 52 -2.95 -14.10 -15.21
CA LEU A 52 -2.40 -12.91 -14.59
C LEU A 52 -1.47 -12.19 -15.60
N PRO A 53 -1.45 -10.85 -15.59
CA PRO A 53 -0.58 -10.11 -16.48
C PRO A 53 0.90 -10.41 -16.20
N ASN A 54 1.77 -9.97 -17.09
CA ASN A 54 3.20 -9.97 -16.79
C ASN A 54 3.48 -9.04 -15.58
N ILE A 55 4.65 -9.23 -14.96
CA ILE A 55 5.04 -8.46 -13.78
C ILE A 55 5.10 -6.96 -14.09
N TYR A 56 5.57 -6.58 -15.28
CA TYR A 56 5.62 -5.18 -15.72
C TYR A 56 4.23 -4.50 -15.66
N ASP A 57 3.24 -5.10 -16.33
CA ASP A 57 1.88 -4.61 -16.42
C ASP A 57 1.20 -4.61 -15.04
N GLY A 58 1.52 -5.61 -14.20
CA GLY A 58 1.09 -5.65 -12.81
C GLY A 58 1.58 -4.46 -11.99
N ILE A 59 2.88 -4.16 -12.06
CA ILE A 59 3.50 -3.03 -11.37
C ILE A 59 2.87 -1.72 -11.86
N TYR A 60 2.77 -1.52 -13.18
CA TYR A 60 2.17 -0.30 -13.73
C TYR A 60 0.70 -0.12 -13.33
N ARG A 61 -0.09 -1.20 -13.35
CA ARG A 61 -1.48 -1.17 -12.93
C ARG A 61 -1.59 -0.81 -11.45
N ALA A 62 -0.87 -1.50 -10.58
CA ALA A 62 -0.89 -1.25 -9.14
C ALA A 62 -0.45 0.19 -8.84
N ALA A 63 0.69 0.62 -9.41
CA ALA A 63 1.24 1.95 -9.20
C ALA A 63 0.21 3.06 -9.48
N TYR A 64 -0.44 3.03 -10.65
CA TYR A 64 -1.45 4.04 -10.97
C TYR A 64 -2.74 3.89 -10.17
N SER A 65 -3.17 2.67 -9.85
CA SER A 65 -4.36 2.44 -9.02
C SER A 65 -4.20 2.99 -7.59
N TYR A 66 -2.97 3.03 -7.07
CA TYR A 66 -2.64 3.57 -5.76
C TYR A 66 -1.99 4.97 -5.82
N GLY A 67 -2.20 5.71 -6.92
CA GLY A 67 -1.87 7.13 -6.99
C GLY A 67 -0.40 7.45 -7.22
N MET A 68 0.46 6.49 -7.57
CA MET A 68 1.84 6.81 -7.94
C MET A 68 1.90 7.58 -9.26
N SER A 69 2.76 8.59 -9.32
CA SER A 69 3.04 9.34 -10.54
C SER A 69 3.81 8.50 -11.55
N LYS A 70 3.74 8.86 -12.83
CA LYS A 70 4.52 8.21 -13.90
C LYS A 70 6.03 8.19 -13.58
N LYS A 71 6.53 9.27 -12.97
CA LYS A 71 7.94 9.40 -12.56
C LYS A 71 8.30 8.36 -11.50
N LEU A 72 7.52 8.24 -10.43
CA LEU A 72 7.73 7.23 -9.39
C LEU A 72 7.62 5.81 -9.94
N THR A 73 6.64 5.54 -10.80
CA THR A 73 6.48 4.22 -11.43
C THR A 73 7.70 3.84 -12.26
N GLN A 74 8.26 4.78 -13.03
CA GLN A 74 9.50 4.56 -13.78
C GLN A 74 10.71 4.34 -12.86
N GLN A 75 10.80 5.06 -11.74
CA GLN A 75 11.85 4.83 -10.74
C GLN A 75 11.74 3.45 -10.11
N LEU A 76 10.53 3.03 -9.74
CA LEU A 76 10.26 1.70 -9.18
C LEU A 76 10.68 0.59 -10.15
N VAL A 77 10.30 0.70 -11.42
CA VAL A 77 10.69 -0.29 -12.45
C VAL A 77 12.21 -0.33 -12.63
N LYS A 78 12.89 0.81 -12.62
CA LYS A 78 14.36 0.84 -12.71
C LYS A 78 15.03 0.21 -11.49
N LEU A 79 14.48 0.46 -10.31
CA LEU A 79 14.98 -0.11 -9.05
C LEU A 79 14.88 -1.63 -9.04
N LEU A 80 13.78 -2.18 -9.58
CA LEU A 80 13.52 -3.61 -9.63
C LEU A 80 14.19 -4.33 -10.82
N ALA A 81 14.74 -3.60 -11.80
CA ALA A 81 15.20 -4.16 -13.07
C ALA A 81 16.35 -5.17 -12.95
N SER A 82 17.13 -5.13 -11.86
CA SER A 82 18.21 -6.10 -11.62
C SER A 82 17.72 -7.44 -11.10
N ASP A 83 16.58 -7.46 -10.41
CA ASP A 83 16.12 -8.60 -9.62
C ASP A 83 14.84 -9.24 -10.18
N VAL A 84 14.12 -8.53 -11.05
CA VAL A 84 12.80 -8.92 -11.54
C VAL A 84 12.82 -9.16 -13.05
N ASP A 85 12.43 -10.36 -13.47
CA ASP A 85 12.11 -10.64 -14.86
C ASP A 85 10.71 -10.10 -15.18
N PHE A 86 10.66 -8.89 -15.71
CA PHE A 86 9.41 -8.21 -16.05
C PHE A 86 8.55 -8.92 -17.10
N GLN A 87 9.12 -9.84 -17.90
CA GLN A 87 8.38 -10.59 -18.91
C GLN A 87 7.67 -11.81 -18.32
N SER A 88 8.11 -12.27 -17.15
CA SER A 88 7.46 -13.35 -16.43
C SER A 88 6.05 -12.97 -15.98
N ARG A 89 5.17 -13.97 -15.93
CA ARG A 89 3.81 -13.80 -15.42
C ARG A 89 3.82 -13.70 -13.91
N LEU A 90 2.92 -12.88 -13.38
CA LEU A 90 2.69 -12.85 -11.94
C LEU A 90 2.20 -14.21 -11.43
N GLY A 91 2.76 -14.62 -10.30
CA GLY A 91 2.23 -15.67 -9.47
C GLY A 91 1.17 -15.14 -8.49
N PRO A 92 0.29 -16.02 -7.97
CA PRO A 92 -0.72 -15.63 -6.99
C PRO A 92 -0.13 -15.20 -5.63
N SER A 93 1.13 -15.52 -5.37
CA SER A 93 1.88 -15.16 -4.16
C SER A 93 2.75 -13.92 -4.34
N ASP A 94 2.80 -13.33 -5.54
CA ASP A 94 3.63 -12.15 -5.80
C ASP A 94 3.01 -10.93 -5.12
N ARG A 95 3.84 -10.12 -4.47
CA ARG A 95 3.43 -8.95 -3.69
C ARG A 95 4.43 -7.82 -3.86
N ILE A 96 3.93 -6.59 -3.83
CA ILE A 96 4.77 -5.39 -3.77
C ILE A 96 4.17 -4.41 -2.76
N ASP A 97 4.99 -3.90 -1.87
CA ASP A 97 4.65 -2.86 -0.90
C ASP A 97 5.56 -1.66 -1.16
N VAL A 98 4.97 -0.47 -1.37
CA VAL A 98 5.70 0.75 -1.74
C VAL A 98 5.27 1.89 -0.82
N LEU A 99 6.24 2.57 -0.23
CA LEU A 99 6.02 3.82 0.49
C LEU A 99 6.60 4.97 -0.33
N PHE A 100 5.82 6.02 -0.55
CA PHE A 100 6.25 7.23 -1.23
C PHE A 100 5.71 8.47 -0.54
N SER A 101 6.40 9.60 -0.67
CA SER A 101 5.92 10.87 -0.14
C SER A 101 4.79 11.44 -0.99
N GLN A 102 3.80 12.06 -0.37
CA GLN A 102 2.69 12.72 -1.04
C GLN A 102 2.60 14.15 -0.49
N PRO A 103 2.90 15.19 -1.31
CA PRO A 103 2.69 16.56 -0.88
C PRO A 103 1.18 16.87 -0.83
N ASP A 104 0.79 17.70 0.14
CA ASP A 104 -0.60 17.91 0.55
C ASP A 104 -1.59 18.22 -0.60
N GLY A 105 -2.77 17.60 -0.55
CA GLY A 105 -3.98 18.09 -1.20
C GLY A 105 -4.56 17.29 -2.37
N ASP A 106 -3.85 16.27 -2.89
CA ASP A 106 -4.32 15.42 -3.99
C ASP A 106 -4.12 13.94 -3.66
N ASP A 107 -5.03 13.06 -4.09
CA ASP A 107 -4.94 11.59 -3.96
C ASP A 107 -3.85 10.96 -4.87
N GLN A 108 -3.03 11.79 -5.52
CA GLN A 108 -1.95 11.37 -6.40
C GLN A 108 -0.61 11.97 -5.97
N ALA A 109 0.45 11.17 -6.07
CA ALA A 109 1.82 11.62 -5.94
C ALA A 109 2.12 12.69 -7.00
N SER A 110 2.81 13.75 -6.58
CA SER A 110 3.26 14.79 -7.51
C SER A 110 4.62 14.43 -8.12
N ASP A 111 5.15 15.30 -8.96
CA ASP A 111 6.52 15.17 -9.47
C ASP A 111 7.59 15.37 -8.39
N GLU A 112 7.23 15.96 -7.25
CA GLU A 112 8.10 16.18 -6.09
C GLU A 112 8.08 14.99 -5.11
N SER A 113 7.18 14.04 -5.31
CA SER A 113 7.14 12.82 -4.53
C SER A 113 8.38 11.95 -4.73
N GLU A 114 8.77 11.25 -3.66
CA GLU A 114 9.96 10.40 -3.58
C GLU A 114 9.58 8.98 -3.15
N LEU A 115 10.26 7.96 -3.69
CA LEU A 115 10.18 6.60 -3.17
C LEU A 115 10.98 6.51 -1.87
N LEU A 116 10.33 6.12 -0.78
CA LEU A 116 10.92 6.04 0.55
C LEU A 116 11.22 4.59 0.98
N TYR A 117 10.48 3.63 0.44
CA TYR A 117 10.67 2.21 0.70
C TYR A 117 10.00 1.35 -0.38
N VAL A 118 10.63 0.22 -0.71
CA VAL A 118 10.06 -0.80 -1.59
C VAL A 118 10.35 -2.19 -1.03
N SER A 119 9.32 -3.00 -0.82
CA SER A 119 9.40 -4.46 -0.66
C SER A 119 8.77 -5.13 -1.86
N ALA A 120 9.50 -6.03 -2.50
CA ALA A 120 9.01 -6.79 -3.65
C ALA A 120 9.24 -8.29 -3.42
N THR A 121 8.17 -9.06 -3.53
CA THR A 121 8.20 -10.52 -3.54
C THR A 121 7.73 -11.01 -4.91
N PHE A 122 8.65 -11.53 -5.71
CA PHE A 122 8.34 -12.13 -7.01
C PHE A 122 8.96 -13.52 -7.09
N GLY A 123 8.19 -14.53 -7.51
CA GLY A 123 8.70 -15.90 -7.64
C GLY A 123 9.26 -16.48 -6.34
N GLY A 124 8.73 -16.04 -5.19
CA GLY A 124 9.17 -16.47 -3.85
C GLY A 124 10.44 -15.81 -3.33
N GLN A 125 11.02 -14.85 -4.05
CA GLN A 125 12.18 -14.08 -3.58
C GLN A 125 11.74 -12.69 -3.12
N MET A 126 12.07 -12.36 -1.87
CA MET A 126 11.80 -11.04 -1.28
C MET A 126 13.04 -10.13 -1.37
N ARG A 127 12.83 -8.89 -1.79
CA ARG A 127 13.83 -7.82 -1.87
C ARG A 127 13.31 -6.54 -1.22
N ASN A 128 14.16 -5.87 -0.45
CA ASN A 128 13.87 -4.61 0.21
C ASN A 128 14.83 -3.52 -0.26
N PHE A 129 14.32 -2.32 -0.50
CA PHE A 129 15.07 -1.14 -0.90
C PHE A 129 14.65 0.05 -0.03
N TYR A 130 15.61 0.92 0.32
CA TYR A 130 15.48 2.06 1.22
C TYR A 130 16.12 3.30 0.59
#